data_AF-A0A1D8N7Q1-F1
#
_entry.id   AF-A0A1D8N7Q1-F1
#
_cell.length_a   1.000
_cell.length_b   1.000
_cell.length_c   1.000
_cell.angle_alpha   90.00
_cell.angle_beta   90.00
_cell.angle_gamma   90.00
#
_symmetry.space_group_name_H-M   'P 1'
#
loop_
_entity.id
_entity.type
_entity.pdbx_description
1 polymer ?
#
loop_
_entity_poly.entity_id
_entity_poly.type
_entity_poly.pdbx_seq_one_letter_code
_entity_poly.pdbx_strand_id
1 'polypeptide(L)'
;MYFKTLDTINSAVAPINIDIDRYLKAIFPFNIVSHIPDPIRHVMGGRSPEQPKQAPPSMLLKSWWTLFNSFAGLIVAGATIKYGPYFVNGRHVPGLAPSSGATAILIYNALEAPLAQPRNVFVGTVVSSIIGVGICKLFMLGDNEDYLWISGSLAVGIASVVMSLTKTIHPPAGAAALLASITPDFRHLGWKYVVVQVVSMSLMLAVACLLNNIQMVYPIYWLYPGPSKAPVAVPEPEKKPEEPPKSEPASETDDTTLTVSAVGVNSPIELTEAEQLVLAGIQRRLADGLP
;
A
#
# COMPACT_ATOMS: atom_id res chain seq x y z
N MET A 1 -31.10 8.36 14.75
CA MET A 1 -31.40 7.07 15.41
C MET A 1 -30.43 5.96 14.99
N TYR A 2 -30.10 5.80 13.70
CA TYR A 2 -29.16 4.79 13.18
C TYR A 2 -27.71 4.86 13.72
N PHE A 3 -27.16 6.06 13.98
CA PHE A 3 -25.79 6.21 14.47
C PHE A 3 -25.58 5.65 15.90
N LYS A 4 -26.54 5.84 16.82
CA LYS A 4 -26.46 5.31 18.19
C LYS A 4 -26.48 3.77 18.22
N THR A 5 -27.18 3.14 17.28
CA THR A 5 -27.26 1.68 17.19
C THR A 5 -25.92 1.08 16.75
N LEU A 6 -25.20 1.73 15.85
CA LEU A 6 -23.88 1.29 15.38
C LEU A 6 -22.81 1.41 16.47
N ASP A 7 -22.82 2.48 17.26
CA ASP A 7 -21.90 2.65 18.40
C ASP A 7 -22.16 1.61 19.52
N THR A 8 -23.42 1.22 19.71
CA THR A 8 -23.80 0.18 20.68
C THR A 8 -23.36 -1.22 20.21
N ILE A 9 -23.38 -1.49 18.91
CA ILE A 9 -22.86 -2.74 18.33
C ILE A 9 -21.32 -2.78 18.40
N ASN A 10 -20.65 -1.68 18.07
CA ASN A 10 -19.19 -1.58 18.12
C ASN A 10 -18.62 -1.65 19.55
N SER A 11 -19.38 -1.24 20.56
CA SER A 11 -18.97 -1.35 21.97
C SER A 11 -19.25 -2.73 22.59
N ALA A 12 -20.18 -3.51 22.02
CA ALA A 12 -20.50 -4.86 22.48
C ALA A 12 -19.59 -5.96 21.88
N VAL A 13 -18.97 -5.70 20.73
CA VAL A 13 -18.02 -6.61 20.10
C VAL A 13 -16.61 -6.16 20.49
N ALA A 14 -15.98 -6.87 21.45
CA ALA A 14 -14.56 -6.68 21.70
C ALA A 14 -13.81 -6.77 20.36
N PRO A 15 -12.92 -5.81 20.03
CA PRO A 15 -12.22 -5.84 18.75
C PRO A 15 -11.46 -7.16 18.66
N ILE A 16 -11.88 -8.04 17.74
CA ILE A 16 -11.19 -9.28 17.43
C ILE A 16 -9.89 -8.89 16.73
N ASN A 17 -8.90 -8.48 17.52
CA ASN A 17 -7.59 -8.08 17.04
C ASN A 17 -6.73 -9.35 16.92
N ILE A 18 -6.94 -10.10 15.84
CA ILE A 18 -6.07 -11.22 15.50
C ILE A 18 -4.74 -10.65 15.04
N ASP A 19 -3.85 -10.39 16.00
CA ASP A 19 -2.49 -9.98 15.69
C ASP A 19 -1.66 -11.19 15.25
N ILE A 20 -1.80 -11.59 13.99
CA ILE A 20 -1.00 -12.66 13.37
C ILE A 20 0.50 -12.39 13.53
N ASP A 21 0.92 -11.13 13.57
CA ASP A 21 2.33 -10.77 13.76
C ASP A 21 2.85 -11.21 15.12
N ARG A 22 2.00 -11.27 16.16
CA ARG A 22 2.38 -11.78 17.49
C ARG A 22 2.76 -13.26 17.43
N TYR A 23 1.96 -14.07 16.73
CA TYR A 23 2.21 -15.50 16.57
C TYR A 23 3.42 -15.76 15.70
N LEU A 24 3.53 -15.03 14.59
CA LEU A 24 4.65 -15.24 13.69
C LEU A 24 5.99 -14.72 14.26
N LYS A 25 5.98 -13.67 15.10
CA LYS A 25 7.18 -13.22 15.84
C LYS A 25 7.70 -14.28 16.81
N ALA A 26 6.82 -15.11 17.37
CA ALA A 26 7.22 -16.22 18.23
C ALA A 26 7.93 -17.33 17.46
N ILE A 27 7.59 -17.53 16.18
CA ILE A 27 8.15 -18.57 15.31
C ILE A 27 9.39 -18.07 14.56
N PHE A 28 9.37 -16.83 14.06
CA PHE A 28 10.43 -16.21 13.28
C PHE A 28 10.93 -14.95 14.00
N PRO A 29 11.90 -15.07 14.92
CA PRO A 29 12.47 -13.93 15.62
C PRO A 29 13.18 -12.98 14.65
N PHE A 30 13.30 -11.72 15.06
CA PHE A 30 13.82 -10.62 14.25
C PHE A 30 15.17 -10.94 13.57
N ASN A 31 15.34 -10.38 12.37
CA ASN A 31 16.62 -10.14 11.73
C ASN A 31 17.34 -11.37 11.11
N ILE A 32 16.63 -12.12 10.26
CA ILE A 32 17.28 -13.14 9.39
C ILE A 32 18.39 -12.49 8.55
N VAL A 33 18.19 -11.26 8.09
CA VAL A 33 19.10 -10.54 7.19
C VAL A 33 20.43 -10.15 7.86
N SER A 34 20.50 -9.98 9.19
CA SER A 34 21.77 -9.66 9.87
C SER A 34 22.75 -10.82 9.98
N HIS A 35 22.27 -12.05 9.86
CA HIS A 35 23.11 -13.25 9.98
C HIS A 35 23.70 -13.72 8.65
N ILE A 36 23.43 -12.98 7.56
CA ILE A 36 23.77 -13.37 6.19
C ILE A 36 25.00 -12.58 5.71
N PRO A 37 25.89 -13.17 4.88
CA PRO A 37 27.07 -12.48 4.36
C PRO A 37 26.76 -11.15 3.68
N ASP A 38 27.66 -10.18 3.83
CA ASP A 38 27.50 -8.79 3.37
C ASP A 38 26.99 -8.61 1.92
N PRO A 39 27.47 -9.33 0.89
CA PRO A 39 26.95 -9.14 -0.47
C PRO A 39 25.47 -9.52 -0.59
N ILE A 40 25.05 -10.59 0.08
CA ILE A 40 23.66 -11.07 0.04
C ILE A 40 22.80 -10.20 0.96
N ARG A 41 23.35 -9.78 2.10
CA ARG A 41 22.70 -8.83 3.01
C ARG A 41 22.34 -7.53 2.28
N HIS A 42 23.25 -6.99 1.48
CA HIS A 42 23.00 -5.78 0.69
C HIS A 42 21.85 -5.97 -0.30
N VAL A 43 21.85 -7.08 -1.04
CA VAL A 43 20.78 -7.45 -1.99
C VAL A 43 19.43 -7.67 -1.31
N MET A 44 19.40 -7.99 -0.02
CA MET A 44 18.16 -8.16 0.74
C MET A 44 17.71 -6.88 1.47
N GLY A 45 18.26 -5.72 1.09
CA GLY A 45 17.91 -4.42 1.69
C GLY A 45 18.64 -4.13 3.00
N GLY A 46 19.54 -5.00 3.45
CA GLY A 46 20.37 -4.77 4.63
C GLY A 46 21.43 -3.71 4.38
N ARG A 47 21.29 -2.53 5.00
CA ARG A 47 22.33 -1.50 5.03
C ARG A 47 23.09 -1.50 6.36
N SER A 48 24.38 -1.18 6.30
CA SER A 48 25.17 -0.95 7.51
C SER A 48 24.75 0.38 8.15
N PRO A 49 24.64 0.46 9.49
CA PRO A 49 24.21 1.67 10.19
C PRO A 49 25.06 2.92 9.89
N GLU A 50 26.32 2.74 9.49
CA GLU A 50 27.28 3.81 9.20
C GLU A 50 27.18 4.37 7.77
N GLN A 51 26.33 3.81 6.91
CA GLN A 51 26.27 4.25 5.53
C GLN A 51 25.62 5.66 5.45
N PRO A 52 26.29 6.67 4.85
CA PRO A 52 25.74 8.01 4.77
C PRO A 52 24.40 8.00 4.04
N LYS A 53 23.40 8.71 4.58
CA LYS A 53 22.11 8.93 3.93
C LYS A 53 22.36 9.59 2.58
N GLN A 54 22.29 8.81 1.50
CA GLN A 54 22.44 9.30 0.14
C GLN A 54 21.35 10.34 -0.14
N ALA A 55 21.72 11.44 -0.78
CA ALA A 55 20.76 12.43 -1.24
C ALA A 55 19.76 11.76 -2.21
N PRO A 56 18.47 12.12 -2.15
CA PRO A 56 17.48 11.53 -3.06
C PRO A 56 17.91 11.80 -4.51
N PRO A 57 17.90 10.78 -5.39
CA PRO A 57 18.26 10.96 -6.79
C PRO A 57 17.32 11.98 -7.45
N SER A 58 17.81 12.67 -8.48
CA SER A 58 16.97 13.58 -9.27
C SER A 58 15.75 12.83 -9.82
N MET A 59 14.62 13.52 -9.93
CA MET A 59 13.36 12.89 -10.37
C MET A 59 13.48 12.18 -11.73
N LEU A 60 14.25 12.77 -12.65
CA LEU A 60 14.55 12.16 -13.95
C LEU A 60 15.36 10.87 -13.82
N LEU A 61 16.44 10.87 -13.03
CA LEU A 61 17.25 9.68 -12.83
C LEU A 61 16.43 8.55 -12.18
N LYS A 62 15.64 8.89 -11.16
CA LYS A 62 14.71 7.94 -10.53
C LYS A 62 13.73 7.37 -11.53
N SER A 63 13.17 8.21 -12.42
CA SER A 63 12.19 7.76 -13.41
C SER A 63 12.79 6.81 -14.44
N TRP A 64 13.99 7.11 -14.95
CA TRP A 64 14.74 6.21 -15.84
C TRP A 64 15.10 4.89 -15.15
N TRP A 65 15.49 4.94 -13.88
CA TRP A 65 15.78 3.74 -13.11
C TRP A 65 14.53 2.87 -12.88
N THR A 66 13.40 3.48 -12.50
CA THR A 66 12.13 2.79 -12.35
C THR A 66 11.68 2.15 -13.67
N LEU A 67 11.86 2.84 -14.81
CA LEU A 67 11.57 2.28 -16.13
C LEU A 67 12.39 1.01 -16.38
N PHE A 68 13.70 1.09 -16.18
CA PHE A 68 14.59 -0.05 -16.38
C PHE A 68 14.22 -1.24 -15.47
N ASN A 69 13.99 -0.99 -14.18
CA ASN A 69 13.69 -2.04 -13.21
C ASN A 69 12.33 -2.69 -13.46
N SER A 70 11.31 -1.89 -13.75
CA SER A 70 9.97 -2.41 -14.06
C SER A 70 9.97 -3.24 -15.34
N PHE A 71 10.66 -2.77 -16.38
CA PHE A 71 10.87 -3.54 -17.60
C PHE A 71 11.63 -4.84 -17.34
N ALA A 72 12.76 -4.79 -16.63
CA ALA A 72 13.56 -5.97 -16.28
C ALA A 72 12.76 -7.00 -15.48
N GLY A 73 11.97 -6.55 -14.49
CA GLY A 73 11.12 -7.41 -13.69
C GLY A 73 10.04 -8.13 -14.49
N LEU A 74 9.31 -7.37 -15.30
CA LEU A 74 8.23 -7.89 -16.12
C LEU A 74 8.75 -8.79 -17.24
N ILE A 75 9.88 -8.46 -17.87
CA ILE A 75 10.44 -9.28 -18.95
C ILE A 75 11.02 -10.59 -18.41
N VAL A 76 11.67 -10.59 -17.23
CA VAL A 76 12.17 -11.84 -16.61
C VAL A 76 11.01 -12.77 -16.26
N ALA A 77 9.97 -12.24 -15.60
CA ALA A 77 8.79 -13.03 -15.27
C ALA A 77 8.05 -13.51 -16.54
N GLY A 78 7.79 -12.60 -17.47
CA GLY A 78 7.09 -12.88 -18.72
C GLY A 78 7.84 -13.85 -19.63
N ALA A 79 9.15 -13.70 -19.78
CA ALA A 79 9.99 -14.63 -20.55
C ALA A 79 10.02 -16.02 -19.91
N THR A 80 10.05 -16.09 -18.57
CA THR A 80 9.99 -17.37 -17.86
C THR A 80 8.66 -18.09 -18.11
N ILE A 81 7.53 -17.37 -18.07
CA ILE A 81 6.22 -17.98 -18.40
C ILE A 81 6.12 -18.35 -19.88
N LYS A 82 6.67 -17.52 -20.77
CA LYS A 82 6.58 -17.72 -22.23
C LYS A 82 7.47 -18.84 -22.76
N TYR A 83 8.69 -18.98 -22.24
CA TYR A 83 9.71 -19.89 -22.76
C TYR A 83 10.07 -21.03 -21.80
N GLY A 84 9.59 -20.98 -20.55
CA GLY A 84 9.88 -22.00 -19.55
C GLY A 84 9.31 -23.37 -19.95
N PRO A 85 10.12 -24.45 -20.01
CA PRO A 85 9.67 -25.77 -20.43
C PRO A 85 8.46 -26.28 -19.65
N TYR A 86 8.39 -25.94 -18.35
CA TYR A 86 7.25 -26.28 -17.50
C TYR A 86 5.94 -25.61 -17.97
N PHE A 87 5.99 -24.36 -18.44
CA PHE A 87 4.79 -23.59 -18.81
C PHE A 87 4.37 -23.82 -20.27
N VAL A 88 5.32 -24.10 -21.16
CA VAL A 88 5.07 -24.32 -22.59
C VAL A 88 4.57 -25.73 -22.89
N ASN A 89 5.16 -26.77 -22.29
CA ASN A 89 4.87 -28.15 -22.65
C ASN A 89 3.52 -28.61 -22.05
N GLY A 90 2.45 -28.55 -22.84
CA GLY A 90 1.14 -29.13 -22.52
C GLY A 90 0.30 -28.37 -21.49
N ARG A 91 0.68 -27.13 -21.13
CA ARG A 91 -0.04 -26.30 -20.15
C ARG A 91 -0.64 -25.00 -20.70
N HIS A 92 -0.29 -24.60 -21.93
CA HIS A 92 -0.80 -23.41 -22.65
C HIS A 92 -1.09 -22.20 -21.74
N VAL A 93 -0.10 -21.78 -20.96
CA VAL A 93 -0.27 -20.61 -20.10
C VAL A 93 -0.42 -19.36 -20.98
N PRO A 94 -1.49 -18.54 -20.83
CA PRO A 94 -1.78 -17.39 -21.71
C PRO A 94 -0.73 -16.28 -21.66
N GLY A 95 0.17 -16.31 -20.67
CA GLY A 95 1.23 -15.34 -20.46
C GLY A 95 1.25 -14.86 -19.02
N LEU A 96 1.93 -13.73 -18.80
CA LEU A 96 2.02 -13.10 -17.49
C LEU A 96 0.66 -12.51 -17.10
N ALA A 97 0.18 -12.79 -15.88
CA ALA A 97 -1.08 -12.25 -15.40
C ALA A 97 -1.04 -10.70 -15.33
N PRO A 98 -2.08 -9.98 -15.80
CA PRO A 98 -2.14 -8.52 -15.77
C PRO A 98 -1.90 -7.89 -14.39
N SER A 99 -2.27 -8.60 -13.30
CA SER A 99 -1.99 -8.17 -11.93
C SER A 99 -0.49 -7.90 -11.67
N SER A 100 0.40 -8.60 -12.38
CA SER A 100 1.85 -8.43 -12.29
C SER A 100 2.29 -7.02 -12.71
N GLY A 101 1.58 -6.39 -13.66
CA GLY A 101 1.86 -5.00 -14.05
C GLY A 101 1.64 -4.03 -12.89
N ALA A 102 0.53 -4.17 -12.16
CA ALA A 102 0.25 -3.35 -10.98
C ALA A 102 1.23 -3.64 -9.83
N THR A 103 1.62 -4.90 -9.63
CA THR A 103 2.70 -5.25 -8.70
C THR A 103 4.01 -4.58 -9.07
N ALA A 104 4.38 -4.53 -10.35
CA ALA A 104 5.60 -3.88 -10.81
C ALA A 104 5.64 -2.39 -10.42
N ILE A 105 4.52 -1.67 -10.56
CA ILE A 105 4.44 -0.27 -10.13
C ILE A 105 4.74 -0.15 -8.63
N LEU A 106 4.17 -1.03 -7.80
CA LEU A 106 4.41 -0.97 -6.35
C LEU A 106 5.88 -1.28 -6.00
N ILE A 107 6.44 -2.38 -6.52
CA ILE A 107 7.76 -2.87 -6.08
C ILE A 107 8.94 -2.20 -6.79
N TYR A 108 8.73 -1.42 -7.85
CA TYR A 108 9.80 -0.70 -8.56
C TYR A 108 9.68 0.82 -8.47
N ASN A 109 8.47 1.36 -8.25
CA ASN A 109 8.27 2.81 -8.12
C ASN A 109 7.96 3.24 -6.68
N ALA A 110 7.06 2.53 -5.99
CA ALA A 110 6.60 2.85 -4.65
C ALA A 110 7.31 2.01 -3.57
N LEU A 111 8.64 1.99 -3.60
CA LEU A 111 9.48 1.11 -2.75
C LEU A 111 9.22 1.27 -1.24
N GLU A 112 8.86 2.48 -0.82
CA GLU A 112 8.58 2.82 0.57
C GLU A 112 7.19 2.42 1.03
N ALA A 113 6.30 2.05 0.10
CA ALA A 113 4.96 1.65 0.44
C ALA A 113 4.98 0.34 1.24
N PRO A 114 4.27 0.27 2.39
CA PRO A 114 4.09 -0.99 3.12
C PRO A 114 3.50 -2.10 2.25
N LEU A 115 2.60 -1.75 1.32
CA LEU A 115 1.92 -2.68 0.42
C LEU A 115 2.86 -3.28 -0.66
N ALA A 116 4.03 -2.67 -0.87
CA ALA A 116 5.05 -3.14 -1.80
C ALA A 116 6.06 -4.10 -1.16
N GLN A 117 6.01 -4.33 0.15
CA GLN A 117 7.00 -5.17 0.83
C GLN A 117 6.80 -6.67 0.51
N PRO A 118 7.87 -7.49 0.56
CA PRO A 118 7.87 -8.86 0.04
C PRO A 118 6.79 -9.77 0.61
N ARG A 119 6.53 -9.70 1.93
CA ARG A 119 5.45 -10.47 2.56
C ARG A 119 4.10 -10.16 1.92
N ASN A 120 3.78 -8.89 1.71
CA ASN A 120 2.49 -8.48 1.17
C ASN A 120 2.35 -8.93 -0.29
N VAL A 121 3.39 -8.70 -1.09
CA VAL A 121 3.44 -9.11 -2.50
C VAL A 121 3.28 -10.63 -2.63
N PHE A 122 4.09 -11.41 -1.91
CA PHE A 122 4.11 -12.86 -2.06
C PHE A 122 2.89 -13.52 -1.40
N VAL A 123 2.70 -13.32 -0.10
CA VAL A 123 1.63 -13.98 0.65
C VAL A 123 0.26 -13.50 0.18
N GLY A 124 0.09 -12.19 -0.02
CA GLY A 124 -1.16 -11.61 -0.49
C GLY A 124 -1.58 -12.20 -1.84
N THR A 125 -0.65 -12.27 -2.81
CA THR A 125 -0.92 -12.83 -4.14
C THR A 125 -1.21 -14.34 -4.09
N VAL A 126 -0.44 -15.10 -3.33
CA VAL A 126 -0.64 -16.56 -3.22
C VAL A 126 -1.99 -16.89 -2.60
N VAL A 127 -2.31 -16.29 -1.45
CA VAL A 127 -3.59 -16.51 -0.76
C VAL A 127 -4.77 -16.09 -1.64
N SER A 128 -4.68 -14.92 -2.28
CA SER A 128 -5.72 -14.44 -3.18
C SER A 128 -5.92 -15.36 -4.39
N SER A 129 -4.83 -15.90 -4.95
CA SER A 129 -4.91 -16.84 -6.07
C SER A 129 -5.52 -18.18 -5.67
N ILE A 130 -5.21 -18.69 -4.47
CA ILE A 130 -5.83 -19.91 -3.92
C ILE A 130 -7.33 -19.70 -3.75
N ILE A 131 -7.73 -18.58 -3.14
CA ILE A 131 -9.15 -18.24 -2.93
C ILE A 131 -9.86 -18.10 -4.28
N GLY A 132 -9.29 -17.36 -5.22
CA GLY A 132 -9.86 -17.16 -6.56
C GLY A 132 -10.11 -18.47 -7.31
N VAL A 133 -9.11 -19.37 -7.32
CA VAL A 133 -9.26 -20.69 -7.96
C VAL A 133 -10.26 -21.57 -7.21
N GLY A 134 -10.24 -21.54 -5.88
CA GLY A 134 -11.16 -22.33 -5.05
C GLY A 134 -12.63 -21.93 -5.27
N ILE A 135 -12.92 -20.64 -5.23
CA ILE A 135 -14.28 -20.11 -5.47
C ILE A 135 -14.70 -20.37 -6.92
N CYS A 136 -13.83 -20.13 -7.91
CA CYS A 136 -14.14 -20.45 -9.30
C CYS A 136 -14.49 -21.92 -9.49
N LYS A 137 -13.71 -22.84 -8.91
CA LYS A 137 -13.99 -24.27 -9.00
C LYS A 137 -15.32 -24.64 -8.35
N LEU A 138 -15.64 -24.05 -7.20
CA LEU A 138 -16.92 -24.29 -6.53
C LEU A 138 -18.11 -23.89 -7.40
N PHE A 139 -18.02 -22.74 -8.09
CA PHE A 139 -19.06 -22.31 -9.03
C PHE A 139 -19.17 -23.21 -10.26
N MET A 140 -18.04 -23.73 -10.75
CA MET A 140 -18.01 -24.65 -11.90
C MET A 140 -18.56 -26.06 -11.60
N LEU A 141 -18.84 -26.42 -10.34
CA LEU A 141 -19.45 -27.74 -10.02
C LEU A 141 -20.92 -27.86 -10.49
N GLY A 142 -21.62 -26.74 -10.67
CA GLY A 142 -23.06 -26.72 -10.97
C GLY A 142 -23.42 -26.31 -12.39
N ASP A 143 -22.50 -26.41 -13.37
CA ASP A 143 -22.67 -25.92 -14.75
C ASP A 143 -23.11 -24.45 -14.85
N ASN A 144 -22.63 -23.64 -13.90
CA ASN A 144 -23.08 -22.27 -13.64
C ASN A 144 -22.15 -21.22 -14.26
N GLU A 145 -21.85 -21.33 -15.56
CA GLU A 145 -20.91 -20.42 -16.22
C GLU A 145 -21.40 -18.95 -16.25
N ASP A 146 -22.71 -18.73 -16.30
CA ASP A 146 -23.32 -17.40 -16.31
C ASP A 146 -23.05 -16.60 -15.02
N TYR A 147 -22.69 -17.27 -13.94
CA TYR A 147 -22.48 -16.65 -12.62
C TYR A 147 -21.00 -16.40 -12.30
N LEU A 148 -20.08 -16.57 -13.26
CA LEU A 148 -18.64 -16.41 -13.02
C LEU A 148 -18.22 -14.97 -12.67
N TRP A 149 -19.02 -13.96 -13.03
CA TRP A 149 -18.83 -12.58 -12.57
C TRP A 149 -19.09 -12.41 -11.07
N ILE A 150 -20.06 -13.17 -10.52
CA ILE A 150 -20.31 -13.24 -9.08
C ILE A 150 -19.17 -13.97 -8.39
N SER A 151 -18.73 -15.11 -8.94
CA SER A 151 -17.58 -15.87 -8.45
C SER A 151 -16.34 -14.98 -8.29
N GLY A 152 -16.04 -14.19 -9.33
CA GLY A 152 -14.91 -13.26 -9.31
C GLY A 152 -15.05 -12.19 -8.23
N SER A 153 -16.22 -11.56 -8.12
CA SER A 153 -16.49 -10.52 -7.11
C SER A 153 -16.42 -11.08 -5.68
N LEU A 154 -16.99 -12.27 -5.46
CA LEU A 154 -16.95 -12.98 -4.18
C LEU A 154 -15.52 -13.36 -3.80
N ALA A 155 -14.73 -13.85 -4.76
CA ALA A 155 -13.32 -14.18 -4.55
C ALA A 155 -12.51 -12.95 -4.09
N VAL A 156 -12.71 -11.79 -4.71
CA VAL A 156 -12.04 -10.54 -4.30
C VAL A 156 -12.46 -10.12 -2.89
N GLY A 157 -13.76 -10.18 -2.58
CA GLY A 157 -14.28 -9.84 -1.26
C GLY A 157 -13.68 -10.72 -0.16
N ILE A 158 -13.69 -12.04 -0.36
CA ILE A 158 -13.09 -13.00 0.58
C ILE A 158 -11.57 -12.79 0.68
N ALA A 159 -10.87 -12.64 -0.45
CA ALA A 159 -9.43 -12.39 -0.46
C ALA A 159 -9.07 -11.09 0.27
N SER A 160 -9.88 -10.04 0.13
CA SER A 160 -9.70 -8.76 0.84
C SER A 160 -9.82 -8.94 2.36
N VAL A 161 -10.84 -9.66 2.83
CA VAL A 161 -11.00 -9.98 4.26
C VAL A 161 -9.81 -10.79 4.76
N VAL A 162 -9.44 -11.86 4.04
CA VAL A 162 -8.31 -12.72 4.45
C VAL A 162 -7.01 -11.92 4.49
N MET A 163 -6.70 -11.12 3.47
CA MET A 163 -5.51 -10.25 3.46
C MET A 163 -5.51 -9.24 4.59
N SER A 164 -6.68 -8.71 4.96
CA SER A 164 -6.82 -7.78 6.09
C SER A 164 -6.52 -8.48 7.41
N LEU A 165 -7.04 -9.70 7.61
CA LEU A 165 -6.76 -10.51 8.79
C LEU A 165 -5.28 -10.91 8.87
N THR A 166 -4.68 -11.32 7.75
CA THR A 166 -3.26 -11.71 7.67
C THR A 166 -2.29 -10.54 7.59
N LYS A 167 -2.79 -9.30 7.57
CA LYS A 167 -2.01 -8.07 7.38
C LYS A 167 -1.10 -8.13 6.16
N THR A 168 -1.58 -8.76 5.08
CA THR A 168 -0.83 -8.96 3.84
C THR A 168 -1.51 -8.29 2.65
N ILE A 169 -2.11 -7.13 2.88
CA ILE A 169 -2.83 -6.39 1.84
C ILE A 169 -1.86 -6.03 0.71
N HIS A 170 -2.17 -6.54 -0.48
CA HIS A 170 -1.48 -6.20 -1.72
C HIS A 170 -2.56 -6.01 -2.80
N PRO A 171 -2.95 -4.76 -3.14
CA PRO A 171 -4.08 -4.52 -4.04
C PRO A 171 -4.03 -5.29 -5.38
N PRO A 172 -2.86 -5.47 -6.04
CA PRO A 172 -2.77 -6.32 -7.24
C PRO A 172 -3.18 -7.79 -7.03
N ALA A 173 -3.07 -8.31 -5.80
CA ALA A 173 -3.51 -9.66 -5.47
C ALA A 173 -5.04 -9.81 -5.58
N GLY A 174 -5.82 -8.75 -5.34
CA GLY A 174 -7.26 -8.76 -5.58
C GLY A 174 -7.57 -9.00 -7.06
N ALA A 175 -6.87 -8.32 -7.97
CA ALA A 175 -6.99 -8.59 -9.40
C ALA A 175 -6.59 -10.04 -9.75
N ALA A 176 -5.58 -10.60 -9.08
CA ALA A 176 -5.21 -12.00 -9.25
C ALA A 176 -6.31 -12.97 -8.82
N ALA A 177 -7.05 -12.70 -7.74
CA ALA A 177 -8.21 -13.51 -7.33
C ALA A 177 -9.34 -13.44 -8.37
N LEU A 178 -9.62 -12.23 -8.89
CA LEU A 178 -10.66 -11.99 -9.89
C LEU A 178 -10.40 -12.75 -11.19
N LEU A 179 -9.17 -12.66 -11.71
CA LEU A 179 -8.74 -13.27 -12.98
C LEU A 179 -9.00 -14.78 -13.04
N ALA A 180 -8.90 -15.48 -11.90
CA ALA A 180 -9.14 -16.91 -11.83
C ALA A 180 -10.58 -17.31 -12.23
N SER A 181 -11.55 -16.40 -12.12
CA SER A 181 -12.96 -16.65 -12.50
C SER A 181 -13.32 -16.05 -13.87
N ILE A 182 -12.95 -14.79 -14.11
CA ILE A 182 -13.51 -14.00 -15.22
C ILE A 182 -12.76 -14.15 -16.54
N THR A 183 -11.52 -14.62 -16.53
CA THR A 183 -10.72 -14.80 -17.74
C THR A 183 -10.58 -16.28 -18.07
N PRO A 184 -11.15 -16.77 -19.20
CA PRO A 184 -11.15 -18.18 -19.54
C PRO A 184 -9.75 -18.81 -19.49
N ASP A 185 -8.75 -18.19 -20.10
CA ASP A 185 -7.41 -18.78 -20.18
C ASP A 185 -6.77 -18.99 -18.80
N PHE A 186 -6.92 -18.04 -17.87
CA PHE A 186 -6.43 -18.19 -16.49
C PHE A 186 -7.30 -19.17 -15.69
N ARG A 187 -8.61 -19.19 -15.93
CA ARG A 187 -9.55 -20.14 -15.32
C ARG A 187 -9.21 -21.59 -15.68
N HIS A 188 -8.90 -21.87 -16.95
CA HIS A 188 -8.55 -23.22 -17.42
C HIS A 188 -7.25 -23.76 -16.81
N LEU A 189 -6.35 -22.89 -16.32
CA LEU A 189 -5.17 -23.33 -15.56
C LEU A 189 -5.55 -24.00 -14.23
N GLY A 190 -6.67 -23.61 -13.62
CA GLY A 190 -7.08 -24.05 -12.30
C GLY A 190 -5.96 -23.86 -11.27
N TRP A 191 -5.61 -24.92 -10.53
CA TRP A 191 -4.55 -24.86 -9.51
C TRP A 191 -3.16 -24.52 -10.06
N LYS A 192 -2.91 -24.74 -11.36
CA LYS A 192 -1.64 -24.35 -12.00
C LYS A 192 -1.47 -22.82 -12.02
N TYR A 193 -2.57 -22.06 -11.98
CA TYR A 193 -2.53 -20.61 -11.86
C TYR A 193 -1.78 -20.16 -10.60
N VAL A 194 -1.98 -20.83 -9.47
CA VAL A 194 -1.27 -20.51 -8.22
C VAL A 194 0.25 -20.64 -8.40
N VAL A 195 0.71 -21.69 -9.10
CA VAL A 195 2.14 -21.88 -9.42
C VAL A 195 2.67 -20.78 -10.31
N VAL A 196 1.92 -20.37 -11.34
CA VAL A 196 2.28 -19.24 -12.21
C VAL A 196 2.45 -17.95 -11.39
N GLN A 197 1.55 -17.69 -10.45
CA GLN A 197 1.61 -16.51 -9.59
C GLN A 197 2.79 -16.57 -8.61
N VAL A 198 3.05 -17.72 -7.98
CA VAL A 198 4.21 -17.93 -7.11
C VAL A 198 5.52 -17.64 -7.84
N VAL A 199 5.69 -18.21 -9.04
CA VAL A 199 6.90 -18.03 -9.84
C VAL A 199 7.05 -16.57 -10.29
N SER A 200 5.96 -15.97 -10.79
CA SER A 200 5.98 -14.57 -11.26
C SER A 200 6.37 -13.60 -10.14
N MET A 201 5.72 -13.71 -8.96
CA MET A 201 6.03 -12.84 -7.82
C MET A 201 7.44 -13.08 -7.27
N SER A 202 7.92 -14.33 -7.24
CA SER A 202 9.29 -14.65 -6.80
C SER A 202 10.34 -14.02 -7.69
N LEU A 203 10.18 -14.13 -9.01
CA LEU A 203 11.11 -13.55 -9.99
C LEU A 203 11.10 -12.03 -9.92
N MET A 204 9.92 -11.43 -9.83
CA MET A 204 9.78 -9.98 -9.70
C MET A 204 10.41 -9.47 -8.40
N LEU A 205 10.19 -10.15 -7.26
CA LEU A 205 10.84 -9.79 -6.00
C LEU A 205 12.36 -9.97 -6.06
N ALA A 206 12.86 -11.01 -6.72
CA ALA A 206 14.29 -11.21 -6.92
C ALA A 206 14.92 -10.07 -7.73
N VAL A 207 14.28 -9.66 -8.83
CA VAL A 207 14.73 -8.51 -9.63
C VAL A 207 14.67 -7.21 -8.82
N ALA A 208 13.61 -7.00 -8.03
CA ALA A 208 13.49 -5.85 -7.15
C ALA A 208 14.62 -5.81 -6.10
N CYS A 209 14.94 -6.93 -5.47
CA CYS A 209 16.05 -7.04 -4.51
C CYS A 209 17.41 -6.76 -5.18
N LEU A 210 17.62 -7.23 -6.41
CA LEU A 210 18.88 -7.05 -7.13
C LEU A 210 19.05 -5.61 -7.65
N LEU A 211 18.07 -5.09 -8.38
CA LEU A 211 18.21 -3.83 -9.11
C LEU A 211 17.84 -2.60 -8.30
N ASN A 212 16.84 -2.70 -7.41
CA ASN A 212 16.50 -1.53 -6.60
C ASN A 212 17.60 -1.21 -5.58
N ASN A 213 18.34 -2.20 -5.07
CA ASN A 213 19.41 -1.96 -4.10
C ASN A 213 20.67 -1.27 -4.65
N ILE A 214 20.80 -1.16 -5.98
CA ILE A 214 21.93 -0.44 -6.62
C ILE A 214 21.83 1.07 -6.34
N GLN A 215 20.63 1.65 -6.46
CA GLN A 215 20.42 3.10 -6.28
C GLN A 215 19.49 3.44 -5.09
N MET A 216 18.66 2.50 -4.67
CA MET A 216 17.62 2.68 -3.64
C MET A 216 17.74 1.60 -2.56
N VAL A 217 16.71 1.44 -1.73
CA VAL A 217 16.62 0.37 -0.71
C VAL A 217 15.34 -0.41 -0.93
N TYR A 218 15.48 -1.71 -1.16
CA TYR A 218 14.34 -2.62 -1.20
C TYR A 218 14.77 -4.06 -0.87
N PRO A 219 14.04 -4.79 -0.03
CA PRO A 219 12.91 -4.32 0.76
C PRO A 219 13.34 -3.48 1.96
N ILE A 220 12.40 -2.71 2.52
CA ILE A 220 12.61 -2.01 3.79
C ILE A 220 12.50 -3.01 4.94
N TYR A 221 11.59 -3.97 4.81
CA TYR A 221 11.46 -5.10 5.73
C TYR A 221 10.87 -6.32 5.02
N TRP A 222 11.21 -7.51 5.49
CA TRP A 222 10.74 -8.77 4.89
C TRP A 222 9.40 -9.24 5.43
N LEU A 223 9.28 -9.35 6.77
CA LEU A 223 8.12 -9.96 7.43
C LEU A 223 7.30 -8.97 8.24
N TYR A 224 7.96 -8.14 9.04
CA TYR A 224 7.32 -7.11 9.87
C TYR A 224 8.11 -5.83 9.73
N PRO A 225 7.44 -4.65 9.73
CA PRO A 225 8.15 -3.41 9.98
C PRO A 225 8.90 -3.55 11.32
N GLY A 226 10.17 -3.13 11.33
CA GLY A 226 10.94 -3.05 12.59
C GLY A 226 10.22 -2.16 13.61
N PRO A 227 10.66 -2.12 14.88
CA PRO A 227 10.09 -1.21 15.86
C PRO A 227 10.10 0.19 15.26
N SER A 228 8.90 0.67 14.90
CA SER A 228 8.72 1.99 14.35
C SER A 228 9.31 2.94 15.39
N LYS A 229 10.34 3.71 15.04
CA LYS A 229 10.44 5.02 15.68
C LYS A 229 9.05 5.60 15.48
N ALA A 230 8.39 5.98 16.58
CA ALA A 230 7.05 6.57 16.55
C ALA A 230 6.98 7.54 15.35
N PRO A 231 5.84 7.65 14.65
CA PRO A 231 5.70 8.54 13.50
C PRO A 231 6.45 9.82 13.86
N VAL A 232 7.50 10.17 13.09
CA VAL A 232 8.23 11.40 13.33
C VAL A 232 7.14 12.44 13.39
N ALA A 233 6.88 12.96 14.59
CA ALA A 233 5.93 14.03 14.76
C ALA A 233 6.33 15.03 13.70
N VAL A 234 5.38 15.40 12.83
CA VAL A 234 5.59 16.49 11.87
C VAL A 234 6.31 17.56 12.67
N PRO A 235 7.56 17.93 12.32
CA PRO A 235 8.30 18.89 13.12
C PRO A 235 7.37 20.09 13.26
N GLU A 236 6.91 20.32 14.48
CA GLU A 236 6.20 21.55 14.79
C GLU A 236 7.13 22.65 14.28
N PRO A 237 6.68 23.51 13.35
CA PRO A 237 7.56 24.42 12.65
C PRO A 237 8.38 25.17 13.71
N GLU A 238 9.71 25.01 13.64
CA GLU A 238 10.64 25.65 14.56
C GLU A 238 10.28 27.12 14.63
N LYS A 239 9.82 27.58 15.80
CA LYS A 239 9.67 29.00 16.08
C LYS A 239 11.05 29.61 15.92
N LYS A 240 11.25 30.27 14.78
CA LYS A 240 12.45 31.03 14.47
C LYS A 240 12.68 32.03 15.64
N PRO A 241 13.89 32.12 16.22
CA PRO A 241 14.16 33.06 17.30
C PRO A 241 13.84 34.48 16.83
N GLU A 242 12.94 35.17 17.53
CA GLU A 242 12.63 36.57 17.30
C GLU A 242 13.90 37.41 17.50
N GLU A 243 14.27 38.16 16.46
CA GLU A 243 15.35 39.13 16.49
C GLU A 243 14.91 40.33 17.36
N PRO A 244 15.76 40.86 18.26
CA PRO A 244 15.33 41.88 19.22
C PRO A 244 15.01 43.22 18.50
N PRO A 245 13.90 43.90 18.85
CA PRO A 245 13.45 45.09 18.13
C PRO A 245 14.33 46.30 18.46
N LYS A 246 14.72 47.05 17.43
CA LYS A 246 15.29 48.41 17.56
C LYS A 246 14.18 49.41 17.89
N SER A 247 14.46 50.28 18.85
CA SER A 247 13.61 51.33 19.42
C SER A 247 13.19 52.44 18.44
N GLU A 248 11.97 52.95 18.70
CA GLU A 248 11.08 53.86 17.94
C GLU A 248 11.58 55.32 17.75
N PRO A 249 10.79 56.20 17.09
CA PRO A 249 9.78 56.96 17.85
C PRO A 249 8.41 57.20 17.15
N ALA A 250 7.36 56.96 17.94
CA ALA A 250 6.13 57.74 18.17
C ALA A 250 5.28 58.28 17.00
N SER A 251 4.07 57.72 16.85
CA SER A 251 2.82 58.51 16.81
C SER A 251 1.57 57.66 17.12
N GLU A 252 1.03 57.87 18.32
CA GLU A 252 -0.38 57.99 18.74
C GLU A 252 -1.43 56.86 18.53
N THR A 253 -2.01 56.45 19.69
CA THR A 253 -3.29 55.76 20.00
C THR A 253 -3.36 54.24 19.75
N ASP A 254 -3.17 53.34 20.73
CA ASP A 254 -3.93 53.00 21.96
C ASP A 254 -5.37 52.54 21.64
N ASP A 255 -5.82 51.28 21.81
CA ASP A 255 -5.41 50.18 22.69
C ASP A 255 -5.99 48.83 22.18
N THR A 256 -5.51 47.69 22.72
CA THR A 256 -6.08 46.31 22.70
C THR A 256 -5.98 45.35 21.47
N THR A 257 -5.04 44.39 21.59
CA THR A 257 -5.15 42.90 21.47
C THR A 257 -6.10 42.23 20.44
N LEU A 258 -5.59 41.26 19.64
CA LEU A 258 -6.13 39.87 19.50
C LEU A 258 -5.42 39.00 18.41
N THR A 259 -5.02 37.80 18.85
CA THR A 259 -5.01 36.46 18.23
C THR A 259 -5.24 36.31 16.71
N VAL A 260 -4.30 35.66 16.01
CA VAL A 260 -4.44 35.29 14.59
C VAL A 260 -5.40 34.10 14.42
N SER A 261 -6.46 34.32 13.64
CA SER A 261 -7.70 33.53 13.57
C SER A 261 -8.08 33.10 12.13
N ALA A 262 -7.16 33.04 11.16
CA ALA A 262 -7.55 32.71 9.78
C ALA A 262 -6.48 32.02 8.92
N VAL A 263 -6.96 31.05 8.13
CA VAL A 263 -6.30 30.38 7.00
C VAL A 263 -6.51 31.22 5.74
N GLY A 264 -5.44 31.57 5.03
CA GLY A 264 -5.51 32.30 3.77
C GLY A 264 -5.96 31.41 2.61
N VAL A 265 -7.09 31.77 1.98
CA VAL A 265 -7.52 31.23 0.67
C VAL A 265 -7.28 32.32 -0.37
N ASN A 266 -6.49 32.01 -1.40
CA ASN A 266 -5.96 32.97 -2.36
C ASN A 266 -6.89 33.28 -3.55
N SER A 267 -8.21 33.35 -3.30
CA SER A 267 -9.20 33.76 -4.31
C SER A 267 -10.50 34.20 -3.64
N PRO A 268 -11.19 35.26 -4.13
CA PRO A 268 -12.50 35.66 -3.60
C PRO A 268 -13.50 34.51 -3.76
N ILE A 269 -14.04 34.03 -2.64
CA ILE A 269 -15.04 32.97 -2.60
C ILE A 269 -16.40 33.62 -2.85
N GLU A 270 -17.00 33.38 -4.02
CA GLU A 270 -18.41 33.72 -4.26
C GLU A 270 -19.29 32.75 -3.47
N LEU A 271 -19.92 33.25 -2.41
CA LEU A 271 -20.80 32.46 -1.54
C LEU A 271 -22.20 32.35 -2.16
N THR A 272 -22.68 31.13 -2.28
CA THR A 272 -24.05 30.84 -2.71
C THR A 272 -25.06 31.34 -1.67
N GLU A 273 -26.29 31.70 -2.05
CA GLU A 273 -27.30 32.24 -1.11
C GLU A 273 -27.54 31.32 0.11
N ALA A 274 -27.49 30.01 -0.10
CA ALA A 274 -27.60 29.02 0.97
C ALA A 274 -26.46 29.12 2.00
N GLU A 275 -25.24 29.40 1.55
CA GLU A 275 -24.05 29.50 2.42
C GLU A 275 -24.06 30.83 3.20
N GLN A 276 -24.57 31.90 2.59
CA GLN A 276 -24.77 33.18 3.26
C GLN A 276 -25.82 33.08 4.39
N LEU A 277 -26.89 32.30 4.18
CA LEU A 277 -27.90 32.04 5.22
C LEU A 277 -27.34 31.22 6.38
N VAL A 278 -26.49 30.23 6.10
CA VAL A 278 -25.81 29.44 7.14
C VAL A 278 -24.85 30.32 7.95
N LEU A 279 -24.07 31.18 7.29
CA LEU A 279 -23.18 32.13 7.94
C LEU A 279 -23.95 33.12 8.82
N ALA A 280 -25.05 33.69 8.31
CA ALA A 280 -25.92 34.58 9.08
C ALA A 280 -26.54 33.86 10.30
N GLY A 281 -26.91 32.59 10.14
CA GLY A 281 -27.42 31.75 11.24
C GLY A 281 -26.36 31.49 12.32
N ILE A 282 -25.13 31.20 11.93
CA ILE A 282 -24.01 31.00 12.86
C ILE A 282 -23.66 32.31 13.58
N GLN A 283 -23.63 33.42 12.84
CA GLN A 283 -23.35 34.74 13.39
C GLN A 283 -24.40 35.17 14.42
N ARG A 284 -25.68 34.88 14.15
CA ARG A 284 -26.78 35.13 15.09
C ARG A 284 -26.67 34.27 16.35
N ARG A 285 -26.31 32.99 16.22
CA ARG A 285 -26.10 32.09 17.38
C ARG A 285 -24.89 32.46 18.24
N LEU A 286 -23.87 33.07 17.64
CA LEU A 286 -22.73 33.61 18.37
C LEU A 286 -23.09 34.92 19.09
N ALA A 287 -23.91 35.77 18.46
CA ALA A 287 -24.39 37.03 19.03
C ALA A 287 -25.38 36.83 20.18
N ASP A 288 -26.26 35.83 20.08
CA ASP A 288 -27.27 35.55 21.10
C ASP A 288 -26.70 34.83 22.34
N GLY A 289 -25.40 34.52 22.36
CA GLY A 289 -24.75 33.72 23.39
C GLY A 289 -25.29 32.29 23.34
N LEU A 290 -24.48 31.35 22.81
CA LEU A 290 -24.88 29.95 22.62
C LEU A 290 -25.65 29.41 23.86
N PRO A 291 -26.83 28.80 23.69
CA PRO A 291 -27.49 28.09 24.78
C PRO A 291 -26.64 26.94 25.31
#